data_AF-A0A2H0DLV7-F1
#
_entry.id   AF-A0A2H0DLV7-F1
#
_cell.length_a   1.000
_cell.length_b   1.000
_cell.length_c   1.000
_cell.angle_alpha   90.00
_cell.angle_beta   90.00
_cell.angle_gamma   90.00
#
_symmetry.space_group_name_H-M   'P 1'
#
loop_
_entity.id
_entity.type
_entity.pdbx_description
1 polymer ?
#
loop_
_entity_poly.entity_id
_entity_poly.type
_entity_poly.pdbx_seq_one_letter_code
_entity_poly.pdbx_strand_id
1 'polypeptide(L)'
;MKTKFSLFLGLLLSASSAFAGEFNLLGDLGRLGGLFDGKRADILEVSPPPTMPAPNTGDWGVPSIQGVPIEALNKHRDVFKEIQSCEAVDFMYFRQPSAAEAIGSLSDCLSALSKRYGVAITAAEGRTGIVLMVSGLIPPGSTVKSDLATALQLRNGKLFGIPSALLDLERPASDRQTSSLQPIVDRCPNSPRSVADAAAFVEAFGKCVREAKGISITAMRADEKDGTLVLIYSRDPKHLIREMNGVVRVLTENGVTRLRVQAQSEFLTDGMLDNGLGLPVALSR
;
A
#
# COMPACT_ATOMS: atom_id res chain seq x y z
N MET A 1 -35.07 20.99 42.63
CA MET A 1 -34.47 21.94 43.60
C MET A 1 -32.96 21.71 43.63
N LYS A 2 -32.16 22.80 43.49
CA LYS A 2 -30.68 22.94 43.58
C LYS A 2 -29.85 22.27 42.46
N THR A 3 -29.53 22.91 41.33
CA THR A 3 -28.56 24.01 41.00
C THR A 3 -27.06 23.72 41.18
N LYS A 4 -26.30 23.91 40.07
CA LYS A 4 -24.93 24.48 39.87
C LYS A 4 -24.33 23.83 38.60
N PHE A 5 -24.29 24.44 37.41
CA PHE A 5 -23.58 25.65 36.93
C PHE A 5 -22.08 25.69 37.27
N SER A 6 -21.25 25.41 36.26
CA SER A 6 -19.91 26.01 36.09
C SER A 6 -19.57 26.04 34.60
N LEU A 7 -19.71 27.24 34.04
CA LEU A 7 -18.95 27.71 32.89
C LEU A 7 -17.47 27.77 33.29
N PHE A 8 -16.58 27.32 32.41
CA PHE A 8 -15.26 27.94 32.29
C PHE A 8 -15.03 28.34 30.84
N LEU A 9 -15.17 29.64 30.64
CA LEU A 9 -14.70 30.42 29.51
C LEU A 9 -13.23 30.76 29.78
N GLY A 10 -12.33 30.47 28.83
CA GLY A 10 -10.91 30.78 28.94
C GLY A 10 -10.29 31.03 27.56
N LEU A 11 -10.44 32.26 27.10
CA LEU A 11 -9.69 32.89 26.00
C LEU A 11 -8.18 32.87 26.29
N LEU A 12 -7.34 32.59 25.27
CA LEU A 12 -6.02 33.20 25.01
C LEU A 12 -5.65 32.87 23.53
N LEU A 13 -5.85 33.77 22.57
CA LEU A 13 -4.91 34.78 22.05
C LEU A 13 -3.59 34.24 21.43
N SER A 14 -3.56 34.32 20.08
CA SER A 14 -2.52 34.91 19.21
C SER A 14 -1.07 34.39 19.19
N ALA A 15 -0.63 33.91 18.01
CA ALA A 15 0.59 34.29 17.25
C ALA A 15 0.75 33.28 16.08
N SER A 16 0.46 33.59 14.82
CA SER A 16 1.29 34.37 13.87
C SER A 16 2.79 34.10 13.94
N SER A 17 3.26 33.14 13.13
CA SER A 17 4.63 33.15 12.58
C SER A 17 4.59 32.69 11.14
N ALA A 18 4.54 33.67 10.25
CA ALA A 18 5.01 33.54 8.89
C ALA A 18 6.52 33.28 8.95
N PHE A 19 6.97 32.16 8.38
CA PHE A 19 8.36 31.99 7.96
C PHE A 19 8.37 31.99 6.43
N ALA A 20 8.52 33.19 5.88
CA ALA A 20 9.12 33.38 4.58
C ALA A 20 10.62 33.16 4.74
N GLY A 21 11.06 31.93 4.46
CA GLY A 21 12.48 31.61 4.26
C GLY A 21 12.76 31.62 2.77
N GLU A 22 13.09 32.80 2.23
CA GLU A 22 13.79 32.89 0.94
C GLU A 22 15.17 32.24 1.10
N PHE A 23 15.29 30.97 0.71
CA PHE A 23 16.58 30.34 0.53
C PHE A 23 17.18 30.82 -0.78
N ASN A 24 18.11 31.77 -0.69
CA ASN A 24 19.06 32.11 -1.75
C ASN A 24 19.97 30.90 -2.02
N LEU A 25 19.54 30.01 -2.93
CA LEU A 25 20.31 28.88 -3.46
C LEU A 25 20.81 29.18 -4.89
N LEU A 26 21.41 30.35 -5.08
CA LEU A 26 21.99 30.77 -6.37
C LEU A 26 23.31 31.53 -6.22
N GLY A 27 24.11 31.15 -5.22
CA GLY A 27 25.41 31.77 -4.92
C GLY A 27 26.65 30.93 -5.21
N ASP A 28 26.55 29.62 -5.44
CA ASP A 28 27.74 28.75 -5.35
C ASP A 28 27.92 27.72 -6.49
N LEU A 29 27.26 27.91 -7.64
CA LEU A 29 27.56 27.15 -8.87
C LEU A 29 28.56 27.86 -9.80
N GLY A 30 29.04 29.05 -9.42
CA GLY A 30 29.99 29.84 -10.21
C GLY A 30 31.47 29.42 -10.11
N ARG A 31 31.81 28.39 -9.33
CA ARG A 31 33.20 28.07 -8.99
C ARG A 31 33.72 26.71 -9.49
N LEU A 32 32.99 26.04 -10.38
CA LEU A 32 33.45 24.84 -11.11
C LEU A 32 33.71 25.10 -12.61
N GLY A 33 33.49 26.33 -13.10
CA GLY A 33 33.67 26.71 -14.51
C GLY A 33 35.11 26.99 -14.95
N GLY A 34 36.13 26.66 -14.14
CA GLY A 34 37.55 26.96 -14.43
C GLY A 34 38.42 25.75 -14.74
N LEU A 35 37.88 24.54 -14.81
CA LEU A 35 38.67 23.30 -14.98
C LEU A 35 38.77 22.79 -16.42
N PHE A 36 38.17 23.50 -17.38
CA PHE A 36 38.27 23.19 -18.81
C PHE A 36 38.79 24.37 -19.64
N ASP A 37 39.67 25.19 -19.04
CA ASP A 37 40.39 26.20 -19.79
C ASP A 37 41.60 25.54 -20.45
N GLY A 38 41.43 25.23 -21.73
CA GLY A 38 42.33 24.41 -22.51
C GLY A 38 43.74 24.99 -22.60
N LYS A 39 44.73 24.22 -22.16
CA LYS A 39 46.13 24.32 -22.61
C LYS A 39 46.86 22.99 -22.41
N ARG A 40 46.88 22.21 -23.50
CA ARG A 40 47.89 21.23 -23.97
C ARG A 40 48.39 20.15 -22.99
N ALA A 41 48.13 18.88 -23.34
CA ALA A 41 49.15 17.92 -23.79
C ALA A 41 48.49 16.63 -24.30
N ASP A 42 48.92 16.17 -25.48
CA ASP A 42 48.73 14.87 -26.14
C ASP A 42 47.71 13.89 -25.53
N ILE A 43 46.51 13.86 -26.12
CA ILE A 43 45.55 12.78 -25.95
C ILE A 43 45.53 11.98 -27.25
N LEU A 44 45.84 10.69 -27.15
CA LEU A 44 45.66 9.70 -28.20
C LEU A 44 44.29 9.85 -28.86
N GLU A 45 44.29 9.98 -30.18
CA GLU A 45 43.12 10.01 -31.04
C GLU A 45 42.42 8.64 -30.99
N VAL A 46 41.45 8.49 -30.09
CA VAL A 46 40.52 7.36 -30.10
C VAL A 46 39.44 7.70 -31.12
N SER A 47 39.47 7.01 -32.27
CA SER A 47 38.47 7.16 -33.31
C SER A 47 37.06 6.86 -32.75
N PRO A 48 36.04 7.68 -33.09
CA PRO A 48 34.66 7.39 -32.69
C PRO A 48 34.14 6.12 -33.40
N PRO A 49 33.30 5.30 -32.75
CA PRO A 49 32.65 4.18 -33.41
C PRO A 49 31.72 4.68 -34.53
N PRO A 50 31.52 3.88 -35.60
CA PRO A 50 30.73 4.28 -36.76
C PRO A 50 29.30 4.65 -36.39
N THR A 51 28.82 5.73 -36.99
CA THR A 51 27.49 6.30 -36.84
C THR A 51 26.45 5.28 -37.30
N MET A 52 25.54 4.86 -36.40
CA MET A 52 24.35 4.13 -36.80
C MET A 52 23.46 5.03 -37.67
N PRO A 53 22.82 4.50 -38.73
CA PRO A 53 21.93 5.27 -39.58
C PRO A 53 20.72 5.76 -38.77
N ALA A 54 20.39 7.04 -38.94
CA ALA A 54 19.17 7.63 -38.42
C ALA A 54 17.93 6.92 -38.99
N PRO A 55 16.92 6.56 -38.18
CA PRO A 55 15.67 6.06 -38.72
C PRO A 55 14.90 7.21 -39.37
N ASN A 56 14.56 6.96 -40.63
CA ASN A 56 13.82 7.85 -41.53
C ASN A 56 12.52 8.38 -40.92
N THR A 57 12.24 9.63 -41.30
CA THR A 57 10.96 10.31 -41.23
C THR A 57 9.85 9.55 -41.96
N GLY A 58 8.72 9.35 -41.27
CA GLY A 58 7.39 9.17 -41.87
C GLY A 58 6.78 7.77 -41.76
N ASP A 59 5.95 7.55 -40.74
CA ASP A 59 4.58 7.02 -40.89
C ASP A 59 3.84 7.00 -39.54
N TRP A 60 2.67 7.62 -39.43
CA TRP A 60 1.77 7.52 -38.26
C TRP A 60 0.84 6.31 -38.41
N GLY A 61 1.41 5.12 -38.53
CA GLY A 61 0.68 3.86 -38.55
C GLY A 61 0.51 3.28 -37.15
N VAL A 62 -0.72 3.29 -36.62
CA VAL A 62 -1.08 2.59 -35.38
C VAL A 62 -0.92 1.08 -35.58
N PRO A 63 -0.17 0.33 -34.75
CA PRO A 63 -0.22 -1.13 -34.81
C PRO A 63 -1.36 -1.67 -33.95
N SER A 64 -2.27 -2.36 -34.63
CA SER A 64 -3.24 -3.30 -34.08
C SER A 64 -2.58 -4.34 -33.17
N ILE A 65 -3.25 -4.64 -32.06
CA ILE A 65 -2.92 -5.68 -31.09
C ILE A 65 -3.00 -7.05 -31.77
N GLN A 66 -1.88 -7.74 -31.92
CA GLN A 66 -1.83 -9.17 -32.22
C GLN A 66 -0.72 -9.83 -31.41
N GLY A 67 -1.15 -10.70 -30.49
CA GLY A 67 -0.37 -11.80 -29.90
C GLY A 67 1.07 -11.49 -29.53
N VAL A 68 1.31 -10.76 -28.45
CA VAL A 68 2.63 -10.80 -27.81
C VAL A 68 2.75 -12.16 -27.08
N PRO A 69 3.75 -13.00 -27.39
CA PRO A 69 4.03 -14.18 -26.61
C PRO A 69 4.33 -13.74 -25.18
N ILE A 70 3.74 -14.42 -24.19
CA ILE A 70 4.17 -14.29 -22.80
C ILE A 70 5.57 -14.90 -22.73
N GLU A 71 6.59 -14.07 -22.99
CA GLU A 71 7.98 -14.41 -22.73
C GLU A 71 8.13 -14.58 -21.22
N ALA A 72 7.93 -15.82 -20.79
CA ALA A 72 8.44 -16.37 -19.56
C ALA A 72 9.97 -16.34 -19.60
N LEU A 73 10.61 -15.18 -19.45
CA LEU A 73 12.03 -15.05 -19.11
C LEU A 73 12.39 -13.58 -18.82
N ASN A 74 12.16 -13.09 -17.59
CA ASN A 74 12.83 -11.86 -17.14
C ASN A 74 13.13 -11.93 -15.65
N LYS A 75 14.34 -12.43 -15.35
CA LYS A 75 15.36 -11.83 -14.48
C LYS A 75 14.78 -10.79 -13.50
N HIS A 76 14.73 -11.11 -12.21
CA HIS A 76 14.31 -10.24 -11.10
C HIS A 76 14.54 -8.74 -11.40
N ARG A 77 13.52 -8.06 -11.92
CA ARG A 77 13.62 -6.65 -12.34
C ARG A 77 13.43 -5.79 -11.11
N ASP A 78 14.38 -4.90 -10.90
CA ASP A 78 14.36 -3.94 -9.82
C ASP A 78 13.61 -2.68 -10.25
N VAL A 79 12.34 -2.59 -9.86
CA VAL A 79 11.46 -1.52 -10.35
C VAL A 79 11.79 -0.14 -9.80
N PHE A 80 12.57 -0.06 -8.73
CA PHE A 80 13.12 1.22 -8.25
C PHE A 80 14.21 1.74 -9.21
N LYS A 81 14.99 0.87 -9.85
CA LYS A 81 16.04 1.32 -10.79
C LYS A 81 15.51 1.77 -12.14
N GLU A 82 14.30 1.36 -12.50
CA GLU A 82 13.68 1.71 -13.78
C GLU A 82 13.04 3.10 -13.77
N ILE A 83 12.92 3.74 -12.60
CA ILE A 83 12.27 5.04 -12.43
C ILE A 83 13.31 6.04 -11.96
N GLN A 84 13.50 7.10 -12.74
CA GLN A 84 14.50 8.13 -12.44
C GLN A 84 14.29 8.79 -11.06
N SER A 85 13.04 9.03 -10.66
CA SER A 85 12.74 9.60 -9.33
C SER A 85 13.07 8.67 -8.15
N CYS A 86 13.40 7.41 -8.41
CA CYS A 86 13.77 6.42 -7.40
C CYS A 86 15.29 6.19 -7.31
N GLU A 87 16.10 6.89 -8.13
CA GLU A 87 17.57 6.75 -8.13
C GLU A 87 18.18 7.01 -6.74
N ALA A 88 17.55 7.90 -5.95
CA ALA A 88 17.99 8.25 -4.61
C ALA A 88 17.93 7.10 -3.58
N VAL A 89 17.13 6.05 -3.86
CA VAL A 89 16.94 4.91 -2.94
C VAL A 89 18.23 4.13 -2.70
N ASP A 90 19.13 4.13 -3.69
CA ASP A 90 20.38 3.37 -3.67
C ASP A 90 21.60 4.22 -3.27
N PHE A 91 21.41 5.51 -2.94
CA PHE A 91 22.52 6.36 -2.51
C PHE A 91 23.07 5.93 -1.14
N MET A 92 24.40 5.93 -1.04
CA MET A 92 25.09 5.83 0.23
C MET A 92 25.11 7.20 0.90
N TYR A 93 24.42 7.32 2.02
CA TYR A 93 24.40 8.56 2.79
C TYR A 93 25.54 8.57 3.81
N PHE A 94 26.25 9.70 3.89
CA PHE A 94 27.28 9.93 4.91
C PHE A 94 26.67 9.91 6.33
N ARG A 95 25.44 10.42 6.46
CA ARG A 95 24.61 10.33 7.66
C ARG A 95 23.34 9.57 7.31
N GLN A 96 23.07 8.46 7.99
CA GLN A 96 21.87 7.68 7.75
C GLN A 96 20.62 8.53 8.03
N PRO A 97 19.70 8.69 7.06
CA PRO A 97 18.47 9.44 7.27
C PRO A 97 17.59 8.73 8.29
N SER A 98 16.77 9.50 8.99
CA SER A 98 15.66 8.95 9.79
C SER A 98 14.60 8.32 8.87
N ALA A 99 13.73 7.48 9.43
CA ALA A 99 12.61 6.89 8.68
C ALA A 99 11.70 7.96 8.06
N ALA A 100 11.40 9.04 8.80
CA ALA A 100 10.60 10.16 8.32
C ALA A 100 11.26 10.89 7.13
N GLU A 101 12.57 11.17 7.20
CA GLU A 101 13.32 11.81 6.10
C GLU A 101 13.40 10.91 4.86
N ALA A 102 13.60 9.60 5.07
CA ALA A 102 13.61 8.63 3.98
C ALA A 102 12.23 8.51 3.30
N ILE A 103 11.14 8.54 4.07
CA ILE A 103 9.77 8.54 3.54
C ILE A 103 9.51 9.81 2.73
N GLY A 104 9.96 10.98 3.22
CA GLY A 104 9.87 12.23 2.47
C GLY A 104 10.60 12.15 1.13
N SER A 105 11.79 11.56 1.13
CA SER A 105 12.61 11.34 -0.08
C SER A 105 12.02 10.32 -1.05
N LEU A 106 11.18 9.40 -0.56
CA LEU A 106 10.48 8.40 -1.37
C LEU A 106 9.24 8.95 -2.09
N SER A 107 8.72 10.11 -1.69
CA SER A 107 7.42 10.60 -2.16
C SER A 107 7.30 10.68 -3.69
N ASP A 108 8.29 11.27 -4.38
CA ASP A 108 8.31 11.39 -5.84
C ASP A 108 8.50 10.04 -6.55
N CYS A 109 9.32 9.17 -5.97
CA CYS A 109 9.51 7.80 -6.42
C CYS A 109 8.20 7.01 -6.39
N LEU A 110 7.51 7.02 -5.24
CA LEU A 110 6.25 6.30 -5.03
C LEU A 110 5.11 6.89 -5.86
N SER A 111 5.10 8.20 -6.09
CA SER A 111 4.16 8.86 -7.02
C SER A 111 4.36 8.38 -8.45
N ALA A 112 5.60 8.26 -8.92
CA ALA A 112 5.91 7.74 -10.25
C ALA A 112 5.56 6.25 -10.39
N LEU A 113 5.88 5.42 -9.38
CA LEU A 113 5.45 4.02 -9.32
C LEU A 113 3.92 3.92 -9.35
N SER A 114 3.22 4.76 -8.60
CA SER A 114 1.76 4.77 -8.55
C SER A 114 1.14 5.03 -9.92
N LYS A 115 1.69 6.01 -10.67
CA LYS A 115 1.29 6.30 -12.05
C LYS A 115 1.56 5.13 -12.99
N ARG A 116 2.72 4.49 -12.87
CA ARG A 116 3.11 3.34 -13.71
C ARG A 116 2.18 2.14 -13.52
N TYR A 117 1.83 1.82 -12.28
CA TYR A 117 1.02 0.66 -11.96
C TYR A 117 -0.50 0.94 -11.93
N GLY A 118 -0.90 2.21 -11.99
CA GLY A 118 -2.30 2.62 -11.87
C GLY A 118 -2.90 2.34 -10.48
N VAL A 119 -2.07 2.28 -9.43
CA VAL A 119 -2.48 2.00 -8.05
C VAL A 119 -1.80 2.99 -7.10
N ALA A 120 -2.41 3.29 -5.95
CA ALA A 120 -1.81 4.22 -5.00
C ALA A 120 -0.78 3.50 -4.14
N ILE A 121 0.49 3.86 -4.29
CA ILE A 121 1.61 3.34 -3.50
C ILE A 121 2.09 4.48 -2.60
N THR A 122 2.12 4.22 -1.30
CA THR A 122 2.50 5.21 -0.28
C THR A 122 3.49 4.57 0.69
N ALA A 123 4.14 5.40 1.51
CA ALA A 123 5.01 4.92 2.58
C ALA A 123 4.61 5.54 3.91
N ALA A 124 4.77 4.77 4.98
CA ALA A 124 4.57 5.21 6.35
C ALA A 124 5.69 4.69 7.25
N GLU A 125 5.85 5.33 8.40
CA GLU A 125 6.77 4.88 9.43
C GLU A 125 6.10 3.73 10.21
N GLY A 126 6.72 2.56 10.17
CA GLY A 126 6.39 1.41 11.00
C GLY A 126 7.33 1.32 12.20
N ARG A 127 6.99 0.47 13.16
CA ARG A 127 7.79 0.28 14.40
C ARG A 127 9.25 -0.11 14.14
N THR A 128 9.50 -0.83 13.06
CA THR A 128 10.83 -1.39 12.72
C THR A 128 11.48 -0.70 11.51
N GLY A 129 10.83 0.29 10.90
CA GLY A 129 11.36 0.98 9.72
C GLY A 129 10.27 1.49 8.77
N ILE A 130 10.49 1.37 7.46
CA ILE A 130 9.60 1.93 6.43
C ILE A 130 8.57 0.88 5.99
N VAL A 131 7.29 1.25 5.97
CA VAL A 131 6.23 0.38 5.45
C VAL A 131 5.71 0.95 4.14
N LEU A 132 5.92 0.24 3.04
CA LEU A 132 5.32 0.56 1.75
C LEU A 132 3.90 -0.01 1.72
N MET A 133 2.93 0.84 1.43
CA MET A 133 1.52 0.47 1.39
C MET A 133 1.01 0.56 -0.04
N VAL A 134 0.51 -0.55 -0.57
CA VAL A 134 -0.22 -0.57 -1.85
C VAL A 134 -1.71 -0.50 -1.53
N SER A 135 -2.36 0.56 -1.98
CA SER A 135 -3.75 0.87 -1.69
C SER A 135 -4.53 1.14 -2.98
N GLY A 136 -5.86 1.00 -2.89
CA GLY A 136 -6.76 1.26 -4.02
C GLY A 136 -7.12 0.03 -4.84
N LEU A 137 -7.60 0.26 -6.06
CA LEU A 137 -8.18 -0.75 -6.94
C LEU A 137 -7.06 -1.41 -7.75
N ILE A 138 -6.49 -2.49 -7.23
CA ILE A 138 -5.39 -3.18 -7.92
C ILE A 138 -5.99 -3.99 -9.08
N PRO A 139 -5.64 -3.69 -10.35
CA PRO A 139 -6.18 -4.41 -11.50
C PRO A 139 -5.87 -5.91 -11.43
N PRO A 140 -6.79 -6.79 -11.85
CA PRO A 140 -6.49 -8.23 -11.97
C PRO A 140 -5.29 -8.42 -12.90
N GLY A 141 -4.32 -9.23 -12.47
CA GLY A 141 -3.06 -9.44 -13.20
C GLY A 141 -1.97 -8.39 -12.94
N SER A 142 -2.20 -7.40 -12.09
CA SER A 142 -1.16 -6.42 -11.72
C SER A 142 0.04 -7.08 -11.03
N THR A 143 1.25 -6.77 -11.50
CA THR A 143 2.52 -7.25 -10.94
C THR A 143 3.09 -6.35 -9.84
N VAL A 144 2.41 -5.24 -9.49
CA VAL A 144 2.93 -4.24 -8.54
C VAL A 144 3.45 -4.86 -7.24
N LYS A 145 2.76 -5.85 -6.69
CA LYS A 145 3.14 -6.50 -5.43
C LYS A 145 4.37 -7.38 -5.59
N SER A 146 4.39 -8.23 -6.62
CA SER A 146 5.53 -9.10 -6.89
C SER A 146 6.77 -8.29 -7.22
N ASP A 147 6.60 -7.20 -7.96
CA ASP A 147 7.66 -6.31 -8.39
C ASP A 147 8.26 -5.55 -7.21
N LEU A 148 7.43 -4.92 -6.37
CA LEU A 148 7.89 -4.25 -5.15
C LEU A 148 8.53 -5.24 -4.16
N ALA A 149 7.92 -6.41 -3.94
CA ALA A 149 8.49 -7.44 -3.07
C ALA A 149 9.85 -7.92 -3.58
N THR A 150 9.97 -8.15 -4.89
CA THR A 150 11.25 -8.53 -5.52
C THR A 150 12.29 -7.42 -5.37
N ALA A 151 11.91 -6.17 -5.61
CA ALA A 151 12.81 -5.03 -5.49
C ALA A 151 13.29 -4.79 -4.06
N LEU A 152 12.44 -5.03 -3.05
CA LEU A 152 12.83 -5.04 -1.64
C LEU A 152 13.76 -6.22 -1.33
N GLN A 153 13.47 -7.42 -1.85
CA GLN A 153 14.29 -8.60 -1.65
C GLN A 153 15.70 -8.42 -2.23
N LEU A 154 15.83 -7.81 -3.41
CA LEU A 154 17.13 -7.46 -4.02
C LEU A 154 17.96 -6.49 -3.15
N ARG A 155 17.30 -5.76 -2.24
CA ARG A 155 17.93 -4.87 -1.26
C ARG A 155 17.99 -5.46 0.15
N ASN A 156 17.87 -6.77 0.29
CA ASN A 156 17.84 -7.46 1.58
C ASN A 156 16.77 -6.91 2.54
N GLY A 157 15.61 -6.51 2.00
CA GLY A 157 14.49 -5.95 2.75
C GLY A 157 14.74 -4.56 3.30
N LYS A 158 15.66 -3.76 2.71
CA LYS A 158 15.99 -2.42 3.19
C LYS A 158 15.82 -1.35 2.10
N LEU A 159 15.46 -0.15 2.54
CA LEU A 159 15.48 1.08 1.74
C LEU A 159 16.27 2.12 2.53
N PHE A 160 17.24 2.82 1.91
CA PHE A 160 18.11 3.76 2.62
C PHE A 160 18.86 3.14 3.82
N GLY A 161 19.09 1.81 3.78
CA GLY A 161 19.66 1.04 4.90
C GLY A 161 18.70 0.80 6.07
N ILE A 162 17.45 1.27 6.00
CA ILE A 162 16.39 1.09 7.01
C ILE A 162 15.57 -0.16 6.64
N PRO A 163 15.20 -1.03 7.61
CA PRO A 163 14.31 -2.15 7.34
C PRO A 163 13.01 -1.68 6.68
N SER A 164 12.52 -2.44 5.72
CA SER A 164 11.35 -2.09 4.94
C SER A 164 10.45 -3.28 4.68
N ALA A 165 9.15 -3.06 4.75
CA ALA A 165 8.14 -4.09 4.55
C ALA A 165 7.08 -3.60 3.56
N LEU A 166 6.51 -4.53 2.80
CA LEU A 166 5.38 -4.27 1.92
C LEU A 166 4.10 -4.67 2.66
N LEU A 167 3.30 -3.68 3.04
CA LEU A 167 1.95 -3.89 3.55
C LEU A 167 0.95 -3.82 2.39
N ASP A 168 0.18 -4.88 2.28
CA ASP A 168 -0.87 -4.99 1.30
C ASP A 168 -2.18 -4.52 1.93
N LEU A 169 -2.54 -3.26 1.69
CA LEU A 169 -3.88 -2.76 2.01
C LEU A 169 -4.81 -3.25 0.90
N GLU A 170 -5.01 -4.56 0.85
CA GLU A 170 -6.05 -5.13 0.01
C GLU A 170 -7.34 -4.40 0.32
N ARG A 171 -7.98 -3.91 -0.74
CA ARG A 171 -9.19 -3.11 -0.64
C ARG A 171 -10.13 -3.72 0.38
N PRO A 172 -10.69 -2.93 1.31
CA PRO A 172 -11.86 -3.38 2.04
C PRO A 172 -12.87 -3.88 1.00
N ALA A 173 -13.53 -4.99 1.33
CA ALA A 173 -14.55 -5.61 0.51
C ALA A 173 -15.35 -4.57 -0.27
N SER A 174 -15.40 -4.72 -1.60
CA SER A 174 -16.29 -3.85 -2.37
C SER A 174 -17.72 -4.11 -1.91
N ASP A 175 -18.44 -3.06 -1.53
CA ASP A 175 -19.86 -3.13 -1.14
C ASP A 175 -20.77 -3.76 -2.22
N ARG A 176 -20.24 -3.94 -3.44
CA ARG A 176 -20.92 -4.53 -4.59
C ARG A 176 -20.63 -6.02 -4.80
N GLN A 177 -19.57 -6.56 -4.21
CA GLN A 177 -19.15 -7.94 -4.40
C GLN A 177 -19.70 -8.83 -3.28
N THR A 178 -20.38 -9.91 -3.64
CA THR A 178 -20.82 -10.92 -2.65
C THR A 178 -19.60 -11.70 -2.14
N SER A 179 -19.51 -11.89 -0.82
CA SER A 179 -18.45 -12.70 -0.21
C SER A 179 -18.59 -14.17 -0.60
N SER A 180 -17.47 -14.88 -0.82
CA SER A 180 -17.48 -16.34 -0.99
C SER A 180 -17.99 -17.10 0.24
N LEU A 181 -18.14 -16.42 1.37
CA LEU A 181 -18.74 -16.99 2.58
C LEU A 181 -20.26 -17.01 2.56
N GLN A 182 -20.92 -16.29 1.62
CA GLN A 182 -22.39 -16.26 1.53
C GLN A 182 -23.01 -17.67 1.51
N PRO A 183 -22.54 -18.64 0.68
CA PRO A 183 -23.13 -19.98 0.67
C PRO A 183 -22.89 -20.77 1.97
N ILE A 184 -21.89 -20.40 2.76
CA ILE A 184 -21.63 -21.02 4.07
C ILE A 184 -22.62 -20.48 5.08
N VAL A 185 -22.79 -19.16 5.10
CA VAL A 185 -23.76 -18.46 5.95
C VAL A 185 -25.18 -18.94 5.67
N ASP A 186 -25.55 -19.08 4.39
CA ASP A 186 -26.88 -19.56 3.96
C ASP A 186 -27.16 -21.01 4.41
N ARG A 187 -26.12 -21.82 4.65
CA ARG A 187 -26.23 -23.22 5.09
C ARG A 187 -26.17 -23.38 6.62
N CYS A 188 -25.91 -22.30 7.35
CA CYS A 188 -25.84 -22.39 8.80
C CYS A 188 -27.23 -22.65 9.40
N PRO A 189 -27.37 -23.62 10.33
CA PRO A 189 -28.66 -24.06 10.85
C PRO A 189 -29.37 -23.00 11.71
N ASN A 190 -28.65 -21.95 12.12
CA ASN A 190 -29.17 -20.85 12.88
C ASN A 190 -29.24 -19.62 11.96
N SER A 191 -30.44 -19.25 11.51
CA SER A 191 -30.70 -17.90 11.03
C SER A 191 -31.33 -17.13 12.19
N PRO A 192 -30.56 -16.39 13.00
CA PRO A 192 -31.15 -15.66 14.11
C PRO A 192 -32.07 -14.60 13.54
N ARG A 193 -33.24 -14.47 14.17
CA ARG A 193 -34.25 -13.47 13.82
C ARG A 193 -33.74 -12.03 13.96
N SER A 194 -32.64 -11.80 14.69
CA SER A 194 -32.12 -10.48 15.05
C SER A 194 -30.62 -10.27 14.75
N VAL A 195 -30.20 -10.42 13.49
CA VAL A 195 -28.84 -10.01 13.10
C VAL A 195 -28.88 -8.55 12.67
N ALA A 196 -28.63 -7.65 13.62
CA ALA A 196 -28.67 -6.21 13.37
C ALA A 196 -27.29 -5.63 12.99
N ASP A 197 -26.22 -6.24 13.49
CA ASP A 197 -24.85 -5.74 13.36
C ASP A 197 -23.83 -6.89 13.24
N ALA A 198 -22.56 -6.51 13.10
CA ALA A 198 -21.43 -7.42 12.97
C ALA A 198 -21.19 -8.25 14.24
N ALA A 199 -21.47 -7.70 15.43
CA ALA A 199 -21.28 -8.42 16.69
C ALA A 199 -22.29 -9.57 16.83
N ALA A 200 -23.58 -9.28 16.58
CA ALA A 200 -24.65 -10.27 16.53
C ALA A 200 -24.39 -11.33 15.46
N PHE A 201 -23.82 -10.94 14.32
CA PHE A 201 -23.43 -11.88 13.27
C PHE A 201 -22.32 -12.83 13.72
N VAL A 202 -21.26 -12.31 14.34
CA VAL A 202 -20.14 -13.14 14.82
C VAL A 202 -20.60 -14.11 15.90
N GLU A 203 -21.47 -13.68 16.81
CA GLU A 203 -22.06 -14.55 17.83
C GLU A 203 -22.91 -15.67 17.21
N ALA A 204 -23.76 -15.32 16.25
CA ALA A 204 -24.67 -16.24 15.60
C ALA A 204 -24.02 -17.25 14.66
N PHE A 205 -23.15 -16.77 13.78
CA PHE A 205 -22.60 -17.55 12.66
C PHE A 205 -21.14 -17.95 12.89
N GLY A 206 -20.43 -17.32 13.84
CA GLY A 206 -18.99 -17.48 13.98
C GLY A 206 -18.53 -18.91 14.30
N LYS A 207 -19.37 -19.73 14.96
CA LYS A 207 -19.07 -21.15 15.15
C LYS A 207 -19.24 -21.94 13.84
N CYS A 208 -20.38 -21.80 13.19
CA CYS A 208 -20.71 -22.50 11.94
C CYS A 208 -19.70 -22.18 10.82
N VAL A 209 -19.38 -20.90 10.64
CA VAL A 209 -18.45 -20.44 9.61
C VAL A 209 -17.02 -20.96 9.86
N ARG A 210 -16.57 -21.03 11.12
CA ARG A 210 -15.26 -21.60 11.48
C ARG A 210 -15.18 -23.12 11.30
N GLU A 211 -16.28 -23.83 11.51
CA GLU A 211 -16.35 -25.28 11.36
C GLU A 211 -16.67 -25.73 9.92
N ALA A 212 -16.82 -24.78 8.98
CA ALA A 212 -17.16 -25.07 7.60
C ALA A 212 -16.02 -25.80 6.88
N LYS A 213 -16.36 -26.86 6.15
CA LYS A 213 -15.37 -27.63 5.37
C LYS A 213 -14.84 -26.81 4.19
N GLY A 214 -13.54 -26.89 3.96
CA GLY A 214 -12.86 -26.30 2.80
C GLY A 214 -12.29 -24.89 3.02
N ILE A 215 -12.43 -24.34 4.23
CA ILE A 215 -11.80 -23.09 4.65
C ILE A 215 -11.20 -23.24 6.04
N SER A 216 -10.16 -22.47 6.33
CA SER A 216 -9.37 -22.55 7.56
C SER A 216 -9.45 -21.24 8.35
N ILE A 217 -10.65 -20.88 8.78
CA ILE A 217 -10.87 -19.67 9.59
C ILE A 217 -10.52 -19.95 11.05
N THR A 218 -9.57 -19.19 11.59
CA THR A 218 -9.14 -19.32 12.98
C THR A 218 -9.89 -18.40 13.92
N ALA A 219 -10.20 -17.18 13.49
CA ALA A 219 -10.98 -16.24 14.29
C ALA A 219 -11.92 -15.38 13.43
N MET A 220 -13.01 -14.94 14.07
CA MET A 220 -13.94 -13.95 13.52
C MET A 220 -14.22 -12.92 14.61
N ARG A 221 -14.22 -11.64 14.26
CA ARG A 221 -14.46 -10.53 15.17
C ARG A 221 -15.27 -9.44 14.49
N ALA A 222 -16.08 -8.72 15.26
CA ALA A 222 -16.67 -7.47 14.79
C ALA A 222 -15.62 -6.35 14.92
N ASP A 223 -15.63 -5.39 14.00
CA ASP A 223 -14.84 -4.18 14.17
C ASP A 223 -15.46 -3.29 15.25
N GLU A 224 -14.63 -2.75 16.15
CA GLU A 224 -15.11 -1.93 17.27
C GLU A 224 -15.61 -0.56 16.84
N LYS A 225 -15.18 -0.06 15.67
CA LYS A 225 -15.53 1.26 15.15
C LYS A 225 -16.65 1.18 14.11
N ASP A 226 -16.73 0.08 13.39
CA ASP A 226 -17.71 -0.16 12.35
C ASP A 226 -18.57 -1.38 12.67
N GLY A 227 -19.77 -1.12 13.20
CA GLY A 227 -20.77 -2.14 13.51
C GLY A 227 -21.28 -2.94 12.29
N THR A 228 -20.85 -2.64 11.07
CA THR A 228 -21.18 -3.43 9.86
C THR A 228 -20.04 -4.30 9.36
N LEU A 229 -18.83 -4.15 9.93
CA LEU A 229 -17.62 -4.83 9.48
C LEU A 229 -17.31 -6.06 10.33
N VAL A 230 -17.14 -7.19 9.65
CA VAL A 230 -16.72 -8.47 10.22
C VAL A 230 -15.31 -8.75 9.74
N LEU A 231 -14.38 -8.86 10.68
CA LEU A 231 -12.99 -9.24 10.45
C LEU A 231 -12.87 -10.76 10.57
N ILE A 232 -12.23 -11.38 9.58
CA ILE A 232 -12.00 -12.82 9.54
C ILE A 232 -10.51 -13.08 9.46
N TYR A 233 -10.00 -13.96 10.30
CA TYR A 233 -8.60 -14.39 10.29
C TYR A 233 -8.55 -15.82 9.79
N SER A 234 -7.79 -16.06 8.73
CA SER A 234 -7.67 -17.38 8.09
C SER A 234 -6.22 -17.76 7.83
N ARG A 235 -5.97 -19.08 7.85
CA ARG A 235 -4.70 -19.71 7.44
C ARG A 235 -4.70 -20.14 5.98
N ASP A 236 -5.80 -19.92 5.27
CA ASP A 236 -5.92 -20.32 3.87
C ASP A 236 -4.93 -19.55 2.98
N PRO A 237 -4.60 -20.10 1.80
CA PRO A 237 -3.86 -19.37 0.79
C PRO A 237 -4.46 -18.01 0.47
N LYS A 238 -3.59 -17.02 0.19
CA LYS A 238 -3.97 -15.62 -0.04
C LYS A 238 -5.08 -15.41 -1.08
N HIS A 239 -5.16 -16.25 -2.11
CA HIS A 239 -6.22 -16.16 -3.11
C HIS A 239 -7.60 -16.50 -2.54
N LEU A 240 -7.71 -17.49 -1.64
CA LEU A 240 -8.96 -17.82 -0.96
C LEU A 240 -9.36 -16.75 0.05
N ILE A 241 -8.39 -16.20 0.80
CA ILE A 241 -8.63 -15.07 1.71
C ILE A 241 -9.24 -13.88 0.96
N ARG A 242 -8.73 -13.57 -0.24
CA ARG A 242 -9.29 -12.51 -1.09
C ARG A 242 -10.73 -12.76 -1.49
N GLU A 243 -11.09 -14.00 -1.80
CA GLU A 243 -12.45 -14.35 -2.21
C GLU A 243 -13.46 -14.22 -1.06
N MET A 244 -13.00 -14.35 0.19
CA MET A 244 -13.83 -14.13 1.38
C MET A 244 -14.21 -12.65 1.55
N ASN A 245 -13.43 -11.71 0.99
CA ASN A 245 -13.77 -10.29 1.04
C ASN A 245 -15.03 -10.01 0.21
N GLY A 246 -16.03 -9.41 0.83
CA GLY A 246 -17.27 -9.03 0.16
C GLY A 246 -18.35 -8.62 1.14
N VAL A 247 -19.58 -8.59 0.65
CA VAL A 247 -20.78 -8.40 1.47
C VAL A 247 -21.44 -9.74 1.69
N VAL A 248 -21.78 -10.01 2.95
CA VAL A 248 -22.69 -11.08 3.35
C VAL A 248 -24.06 -10.46 3.63
N ARG A 249 -25.10 -11.12 3.16
CA ARG A 249 -26.49 -10.75 3.33
C ARG A 249 -27.17 -11.77 4.22
N VAL A 250 -27.81 -11.32 5.29
CA VAL A 250 -28.56 -12.18 6.19
C VAL A 250 -30.03 -11.76 6.13
N LEU A 251 -30.90 -12.73 5.88
CA LEU A 251 -32.34 -12.54 5.92
C LEU A 251 -32.80 -12.58 7.38
N THR A 252 -33.35 -11.46 7.86
CA THR A 252 -33.91 -11.30 9.21
C THR A 252 -35.40 -10.98 9.13
N GLU A 253 -36.10 -10.99 10.27
CA GLU A 253 -37.53 -10.60 10.31
C GLU A 253 -37.75 -9.13 9.92
N ASN A 254 -36.72 -8.29 10.13
CA ASN A 254 -36.74 -6.86 9.81
C ASN A 254 -36.23 -6.55 8.38
N GLY A 255 -35.95 -7.58 7.58
CA GLY A 255 -35.43 -7.46 6.22
C GLY A 255 -34.01 -7.98 6.06
N VAL A 256 -33.30 -7.50 5.03
CA VAL A 256 -31.96 -7.98 4.68
C VAL A 256 -30.89 -7.11 5.35
N THR A 257 -30.18 -7.68 6.31
CA THR A 257 -28.98 -7.06 6.90
C THR A 257 -27.78 -7.31 5.99
N ARG A 258 -27.01 -6.25 5.70
CA ARG A 258 -25.80 -6.32 4.88
C ARG A 258 -24.58 -6.05 5.75
N LEU A 259 -23.66 -7.00 5.78
CA LEU A 259 -22.44 -6.92 6.57
C LEU A 259 -21.24 -7.04 5.63
N ARG A 260 -20.22 -6.23 5.87
CA ARG A 260 -18.97 -6.26 5.11
C ARG A 260 -18.04 -7.25 5.78
N VAL A 261 -17.45 -8.13 4.99
CA VAL A 261 -16.48 -9.12 5.45
C VAL A 261 -15.11 -8.73 4.93
N GLN A 262 -14.15 -8.60 5.84
CA GLN A 262 -12.75 -8.42 5.51
C GLN A 262 -11.93 -9.53 6.13
N ALA A 263 -11.47 -10.44 5.28
CA ALA A 263 -10.57 -11.52 5.64
C ALA A 263 -9.10 -11.08 5.57
N GLN A 264 -8.33 -11.54 6.54
CA GLN A 264 -6.91 -11.27 6.71
C GLN A 264 -6.18 -12.58 6.97
N SER A 265 -4.90 -12.62 6.60
CA SER A 265 -4.04 -13.76 6.92
C SER A 265 -3.61 -13.69 8.38
N GLU A 266 -3.76 -14.79 9.11
CA GLU A 266 -3.31 -14.91 10.50
C GLU A 266 -1.80 -14.68 10.67
N PHE A 267 -1.01 -15.05 9.65
CA PHE A 267 0.44 -14.86 9.65
C PHE A 267 0.87 -13.38 9.62
N LEU A 268 -0.01 -12.48 9.14
CA LEU A 268 0.24 -11.04 9.21
C LEU A 268 -0.06 -10.49 10.61
N THR A 269 -0.92 -11.16 11.37
CA THR A 269 -1.32 -10.72 12.71
C THR A 269 -0.42 -11.23 13.82
N ASP A 270 0.10 -12.45 13.76
CA ASP A 270 0.97 -12.95 14.85
C ASP A 270 2.33 -12.22 14.91
N GLY A 271 2.83 -11.71 13.78
CA GLY A 271 4.02 -10.85 13.76
C GLY A 271 3.76 -9.39 14.20
N MET A 272 2.50 -8.94 14.27
CA MET A 272 2.13 -7.55 14.54
C MET A 272 1.28 -7.33 15.81
N LEU A 273 0.55 -8.34 16.30
CA LEU A 273 -0.43 -8.24 17.38
C LEU A 273 0.02 -8.84 18.72
N ASP A 274 1.14 -9.54 18.80
CA ASP A 274 1.63 -10.15 20.05
C ASP A 274 2.14 -9.14 21.09
N ASN A 275 1.95 -7.84 20.86
CA ASN A 275 2.15 -6.79 21.85
C ASN A 275 0.92 -5.87 21.95
N GLY A 276 -0.21 -6.44 22.38
CA GLY A 276 -1.15 -5.83 23.33
C GLY A 276 -1.58 -4.37 23.17
N LEU A 277 -1.65 -3.82 21.95
CA LEU A 277 -2.14 -2.46 21.71
C LEU A 277 -3.00 -2.40 20.45
N GLY A 278 -4.27 -2.07 20.64
CA GLY A 278 -5.25 -1.87 19.58
C GLY A 278 -4.73 -0.93 18.50
N LEU A 279 -4.79 -1.40 17.25
CA LEU A 279 -4.54 -0.54 16.08
C LEU A 279 -5.74 0.40 15.93
N PRO A 280 -5.55 1.73 15.98
CA PRO A 280 -6.55 2.63 15.46
C PRO A 280 -6.44 2.56 13.94
N VAL A 281 -7.25 1.72 13.29
CA VAL A 281 -7.53 1.91 11.86
C VAL A 281 -8.30 3.22 11.77
N ALA A 282 -7.58 4.31 11.53
CA ALA A 282 -8.12 5.57 11.07
C ALA A 282 -7.93 5.58 9.55
N LEU A 283 -8.89 4.97 8.85
CA LEU A 283 -9.12 5.30 7.46
C LEU A 283 -9.77 6.70 7.46
N SER A 284 -8.95 7.75 7.40
CA SER A 284 -9.48 9.08 7.08
C SER A 284 -9.91 9.08 5.61
N ARG A 285 -11.07 9.69 5.37
CA ARG A 285 -11.74 9.87 4.08
C ARG A 285 -10.85 10.48 3.01
#